data_AF-W1Y2W2-F1
#
_entry.id   AF-W1Y2W2-F1
#
_cell.length_a   1.000
_cell.length_b   1.000
_cell.length_c   1.000
_cell.angle_alpha   90.00
_cell.angle_beta   90.00
_cell.angle_gamma   90.00
#
_symmetry.space_group_name_H-M   'P 1'
#
loop_
_entity.id
_entity.type
_entity.pdbx_description
1 polymer ?
#
loop_
_entity_poly.entity_id
_entity_poly.type
_entity_poly.pdbx_seq_one_letter_code
_entity_poly.pdbx_strand_id
1 'polypeptide(L)' 'GKVNEEIDTDQVTGEDLTISFNPTYLIDSLKALNSEKVTISFISAVRPFTLVPADTDEDFMQLITPVRIN' A
#
# COMPACT_ATOMS: atom_id res chain seq x y z
N GLY A 1 -4.46 -14.30 -16.35
CA GLY A 1 -5.84 -13.80 -16.37
C GLY A 1 -5.83 -12.30 -16.25
N LYS A 2 -6.81 -11.59 -16.81
CA LYS A 2 -7.00 -10.16 -16.57
C LYS A 2 -7.94 -10.01 -15.37
N VAL A 3 -7.53 -9.26 -14.37
CA VAL A 3 -8.36 -8.90 -13.20
C VAL A 3 -8.64 -7.41 -13.28
N ASN A 4 -9.87 -7.01 -12.97
CA ASN A 4 -10.26 -5.64 -12.77
C ASN A 4 -11.16 -5.62 -11.53
N GLU A 5 -10.74 -4.88 -10.52
CA GLU A 5 -11.37 -4.83 -9.20
C GLU A 5 -11.28 -3.39 -8.68
N GLU A 6 -12.37 -2.93 -8.08
CA GLU A 6 -12.45 -1.65 -7.39
C GLU A 6 -12.36 -1.95 -5.89
N ILE A 7 -11.53 -1.20 -5.18
CA ILE A 7 -11.25 -1.42 -3.76
C ILE A 7 -11.90 -0.29 -2.97
N ASP A 8 -12.78 -0.65 -2.03
CA ASP A 8 -13.37 0.31 -1.09
C ASP A 8 -12.28 0.88 -0.16
N THR A 9 -12.31 2.20 0.07
CA THR A 9 -11.33 2.90 0.92
C THR A 9 -12.05 3.78 1.94
N ASP A 10 -11.51 3.82 3.16
CA ASP A 10 -12.01 4.72 4.21
C ASP A 10 -11.72 6.19 3.87
N GLN A 11 -10.52 6.45 3.32
CA GLN A 11 -10.10 7.79 2.91
C GLN A 11 -9.02 7.73 1.81
N VAL A 12 -9.11 8.64 0.85
CA VAL A 12 -8.05 8.93 -0.13
C VAL A 12 -7.75 10.42 -0.11
N THR A 13 -6.47 10.78 -0.05
CA THR A 13 -6.01 12.18 -0.07
C THR A 13 -4.78 12.31 -0.96
N GLY A 14 -4.52 13.52 -1.46
CA GLY A 14 -3.40 13.79 -2.36
C GLY A 14 -3.80 13.73 -3.83
N GLU A 15 -2.85 13.37 -4.68
CA GLU A 15 -2.98 13.35 -6.14
C GLU A 15 -3.24 11.94 -6.67
N ASP A 16 -3.86 11.84 -7.84
CA ASP A 16 -4.07 10.57 -8.53
C ASP A 16 -2.73 9.91 -8.89
N LEU A 17 -2.64 8.59 -8.67
CA LEU A 17 -1.42 7.83 -8.91
C LEU A 17 -1.71 6.46 -9.50
N THR A 18 -1.05 6.15 -10.61
CA THR A 18 -0.98 4.78 -11.17
C THR A 18 0.36 4.16 -10.83
N ILE A 19 0.35 3.02 -10.13
CA ILE A 19 1.55 2.32 -9.67
C ILE A 19 1.42 0.81 -9.89
N SER A 20 2.55 0.13 -10.11
CA SER A 20 2.62 -1.33 -10.17
C SER A 20 3.64 -1.86 -9.17
N PHE A 21 3.33 -2.99 -8.56
CA PHE A 21 4.19 -3.63 -7.57
C PHE A 21 3.91 -5.14 -7.56
N ASN A 22 4.78 -5.91 -6.90
CA ASN A 22 4.55 -7.32 -6.70
C ASN A 22 3.48 -7.53 -5.62
N PRO A 23 2.33 -8.17 -5.93
CA PRO A 23 1.24 -8.33 -4.97
C PRO A 23 1.63 -9.18 -3.76
N THR A 24 2.59 -10.10 -3.88
CA THR A 24 3.06 -10.93 -2.76
C THR A 24 3.58 -10.08 -1.61
N TYR A 25 4.32 -9.00 -1.90
CA TYR A 25 4.85 -8.12 -0.85
C TYR A 25 3.75 -7.35 -0.13
N LEU A 26 2.71 -6.92 -0.85
CA LEU A 26 1.56 -6.26 -0.22
C LEU A 26 0.80 -7.23 0.68
N ILE A 27 0.54 -8.45 0.20
CA ILE A 27 -0.14 -9.50 0.97
C ILE A 27 0.63 -9.84 2.25
N ASP A 28 1.94 -10.03 2.16
CA ASP A 28 2.76 -10.38 3.32
C ASP A 28 2.86 -9.21 4.31
N SER A 29 2.86 -7.97 3.80
CA SER A 29 2.82 -6.76 4.62
C SER A 29 1.50 -6.67 5.40
N LEU A 30 0.36 -6.86 4.72
CA LEU A 30 -0.96 -6.83 5.35
C LEU A 30 -1.14 -7.94 6.40
N LYS A 31 -0.61 -9.15 6.16
CA LYS A 31 -0.67 -10.26 7.13
C LYS A 31 0.13 -10.00 8.41
N ALA A 32 1.15 -9.14 8.35
CA ALA A 32 1.97 -8.79 9.50
C ALA A 32 1.33 -7.71 10.40
N LEU A 33 0.32 -7.00 9.88
CA LEU A 33 -0.40 -5.96 10.62
C LEU A 33 -1.40 -6.59 11.59
N ASN A 34 -1.37 -6.16 12.85
CA ASN A 34 -2.34 -6.55 13.87
C ASN A 34 -3.48 -5.50 14.04
N SER A 35 -3.68 -4.64 13.03
CA SER A 35 -4.64 -3.55 13.02
C SER A 35 -5.78 -3.83 12.04
N GLU A 36 -6.98 -3.33 12.33
CA GLU A 36 -8.14 -3.43 11.45
C GLU A 36 -7.94 -2.61 10.17
N LYS A 37 -7.33 -1.42 10.30
CA LYS A 37 -7.06 -0.51 9.19
C LYS A 37 -5.56 -0.31 8.97
N VAL A 38 -5.22 0.00 7.72
CA VAL A 38 -3.86 0.31 7.28
C VAL A 38 -3.84 1.63 6.50
N THR A 39 -2.86 2.46 6.78
CA THR A 39 -2.56 3.66 5.99
C THR A 39 -1.41 3.36 5.03
N ILE A 40 -1.65 3.55 3.74
CA ILE A 40 -0.64 3.37 2.69
C ILE A 40 -0.26 4.75 2.15
N SER A 41 1.03 5.10 2.20
CA SER A 41 1.52 6.41 1.77
C SER A 41 2.45 6.30 0.58
N PHE A 42 2.16 7.06 -0.47
CA PHE A 42 2.90 7.04 -1.73
C PHE A 42 3.66 8.34 -1.97
N ILE A 43 4.73 8.24 -2.76
CA ILE A 43 5.52 9.40 -3.21
C ILE A 43 5.40 9.56 -4.74
N SER A 44 5.65 8.49 -5.49
CA SER A 44 5.52 8.44 -6.96
C SER A 44 5.54 6.98 -7.43
N ALA A 45 5.19 6.73 -8.69
CA ALA A 45 5.08 5.38 -9.26
C ALA A 45 6.38 4.54 -9.23
N VAL A 46 7.54 5.16 -9.01
CA VAL A 46 8.85 4.50 -9.01
C VAL A 46 9.61 4.62 -7.69
N ARG A 47 9.02 5.27 -6.69
CA ARG A 47 9.60 5.40 -5.35
C ARG A 47 8.92 4.42 -4.40
N PRO A 48 9.64 3.87 -3.41
CA PRO A 48 9.01 3.04 -2.41
C PRO A 48 7.84 3.73 -1.72
N PHE A 49 6.84 2.95 -1.34
CA PHE A 49 5.69 3.39 -0.56
C PHE A 49 5.67 2.69 0.79
N THR A 50 5.02 3.31 1.77
CA THR A 50 5.00 2.80 3.15
C THR A 50 3.62 2.31 3.55
N LEU A 51 3.61 1.37 4.49
CA LEU A 51 2.40 0.87 5.14
C LEU A 51 2.59 1.00 6.65
N VAL A 52 1.61 1.60 7.31
CA VAL A 52 1.56 1.76 8.77
C VAL A 52 0.17 1.38 9.29
N PRO A 53 0.05 0.83 10.50
CA PRO A 53 -1.24 0.63 11.15
C PRO A 53 -1.95 1.98 11.33
N ALA A 54 -3.26 2.06 11.07
CA ALA A 54 -3.96 3.34 11.18
C ALA A 54 -4.46 3.66 12.61
N ASP A 55 -4.77 2.64 13.41
CA ASP A 55 -5.51 2.78 14.67
C ASP A 55 -4.68 2.39 15.92
N THR A 56 -3.35 2.48 15.85
CA THR A 56 -2.48 2.13 16.98
C THR A 56 -1.25 3.03 17.06
N ASP A 57 -0.75 3.24 18.28
CA ASP A 57 0.49 3.97 18.58
C ASP A 57 1.75 3.08 18.40
N GLU A 58 1.60 1.91 17.78
CA GLU A 58 2.72 1.00 17.50
C GLU A 58 3.70 1.62 16.51
N ASP A 59 4.98 1.66 16.88
CA ASP A 59 6.07 2.10 16.00
C ASP A 59 6.43 0.99 15.01
N PHE A 60 5.53 0.78 14.04
CA PHE A 60 5.66 -0.21 12.97
C PHE A 60 5.54 0.45 11.60
N MET A 61 6.54 0.21 10.75
CA MET A 61 6.55 0.71 9.38
C MET A 61 7.12 -0.33 8.43
N GLN A 62 6.40 -0.57 7.34
CA GLN A 62 6.86 -1.38 6.22
C GLN A 62 7.08 -0.50 4.98
N LEU A 63 7.96 -0.96 4.10
CA LEU A 63 8.32 -0.25 2.88
C LEU A 63 8.40 -1.24 1.72
N ILE A 64 7.67 -0.93 0.63
CA ILE A 64 7.62 -1.76 -0.58
C ILE A 64 8.15 -0.94 -1.76
N THR A 65 9.11 -1.52 -2.49
CA THR A 65 9.63 -0.92 -3.73
C THR A 65 8.74 -1.30 -4.92
N PRO A 66 8.20 -0.34 -5.68
CA PRO A 66 7.37 -0.62 -6.85
C PRO A 66 8.20 -1.16 -8.03
N VAL A 67 7.49 -1.70 -9.01
CA VAL A 67 8.04 -2.18 -10.28
C VAL A 67 7.76 -1.13 -11.35
N ARG A 68 8.75 -0.83 -12.19
CA ARG A 68 8.56 0.07 -13.33
C ARG A 68 7.68 -0.58 -14.39
N ILE A 69 6.66 0.17 -14.81
CA ILE A 69 5.86 -0.15 -15.99
C ILE A 69 6.54 0.55 -17.18
N ASN A 70 6.80 -0.19 -18.25
CA ASN A 70 7.27 0.34 -19.54
C ASN A 70 6.11 0.42 -20.52
#